data_AF-A0A537L788-F1
#
_entry.id   AF-A0A537L788-F1
#
_cell.length_a   1.000
_cell.length_b   1.000
_cell.length_c   1.000
_cell.angle_alpha   90.00
_cell.angle_beta   90.00
_cell.angle_gamma   90.00
#
_symmetry.space_group_name_H-M   'P 1'
#
loop_
_entity.id
_entity.type
_entity.pdbx_description
1 polymer ?
#
loop_
_entity_poly.entity_id
_entity_poly.type
_entity_poly.pdbx_seq_one_letter_code
_entity_poly.pdbx_strand_id
1 'polypeptide(L)'
;MGFVLVVVAGCGMVGKPAAAPAVNQPRPRSTATLQILEPLPGSILAGKVRVRLALSGGRIIQETTTRLAPDEGHIHLLVDGQIVSMTYGLDQEVEVAKGAHLLQAEYVANDHFPFNPRVIVVSTIVVQ
;
A
#
# COMPACT_ATOMS: atom_id res chain seq x y z
N MET A 1 56.07 -42.46 19.07
CA MET A 1 56.09 -41.67 17.82
C MET A 1 54.79 -41.90 17.07
N GLY A 2 54.11 -40.82 16.66
CA GLY A 2 53.14 -40.78 15.55
C GLY A 2 51.69 -41.15 15.89
N PHE A 3 50.86 -40.16 16.25
CA PHE A 3 49.40 -40.28 16.12
C PHE A 3 48.95 -39.48 14.90
N VAL A 4 48.39 -40.19 13.94
CA VAL A 4 47.87 -39.71 12.65
C VAL A 4 46.52 -39.02 12.90
N LEU A 5 46.39 -37.79 12.38
CA LEU A 5 45.16 -37.03 12.38
C LEU A 5 44.27 -37.53 11.22
N VAL A 6 43.09 -38.09 11.55
CA VAL A 6 42.07 -38.45 10.55
C VAL A 6 41.00 -37.35 10.54
N VAL A 7 40.86 -36.67 9.41
CA VAL A 7 39.81 -35.67 9.16
C VAL A 7 38.60 -36.40 8.58
N VAL A 8 37.47 -36.39 9.29
CA VAL A 8 36.18 -36.88 8.79
C VAL A 8 35.46 -35.73 8.10
N ALA A 9 35.18 -35.90 6.80
CA ALA A 9 34.38 -34.99 5.99
C ALA A 9 32.89 -35.13 6.33
N GLY A 10 32.33 -34.11 7.01
CA GLY A 10 30.89 -33.95 7.19
C GLY A 10 30.30 -33.17 6.01
N CYS A 11 29.45 -33.82 5.21
CA CYS A 11 28.68 -33.15 4.16
C CYS A 11 27.50 -32.42 4.81
N GLY A 12 27.74 -31.20 5.29
CA GLY A 12 26.69 -30.30 5.76
C GLY A 12 25.93 -29.74 4.58
N MET A 13 24.69 -30.19 4.38
CA MET A 13 23.75 -29.55 3.46
C MET A 13 23.37 -28.19 4.07
N VAL A 14 24.16 -27.16 3.77
CA VAL A 14 23.84 -25.78 4.12
C VAL A 14 22.61 -25.38 3.32
N GLY A 15 21.44 -25.41 3.98
CA GLY A 15 20.23 -24.81 3.43
C GLY A 15 20.54 -23.36 3.05
N LYS A 16 20.32 -23.00 1.79
CA LYS A 16 20.43 -21.61 1.34
C LYS A 16 19.49 -20.79 2.23
N PRO A 17 19.97 -19.75 2.94
CA PRO A 17 19.05 -18.84 3.59
C PRO A 17 18.14 -18.27 2.50
N ALA A 18 16.82 -18.32 2.73
CA ALA A 18 15.89 -17.60 1.89
C ALA A 18 16.36 -16.14 1.82
N ALA A 19 16.55 -15.62 0.61
CA ALA A 19 16.97 -14.25 0.42
C ALA A 19 15.99 -13.34 1.18
N ALA A 20 16.51 -12.56 2.13
CA ALA A 20 15.75 -11.48 2.73
C ALA A 20 15.25 -10.57 1.59
N PRO A 21 14.00 -10.07 1.65
CA PRO A 21 13.54 -9.11 0.66
C PRO A 21 14.50 -7.92 0.65
N ALA A 22 14.86 -7.44 -0.54
CA ALA A 22 15.78 -6.34 -0.71
C ALA A 22 15.18 -5.03 -0.17
N VAL A 23 15.29 -4.79 1.14
CA VAL A 23 15.06 -3.49 1.77
C VAL A 23 16.37 -2.71 1.70
N ASN A 24 16.53 -1.87 0.68
CA ASN A 24 17.37 -0.67 0.76
C ASN A 24 17.32 0.29 -0.45
N GLN A 25 16.38 0.14 -1.39
CA GLN A 25 16.15 1.19 -2.38
C GLN A 25 15.31 2.30 -1.74
N PRO A 26 15.77 3.56 -1.73
CA PRO A 26 14.94 4.69 -1.30
C PRO A 26 13.63 4.70 -2.08
N ARG A 27 12.49 4.79 -1.38
CA ARG A 27 11.19 4.93 -2.04
C ARG A 27 11.16 6.22 -2.87
N PRO A 28 10.61 6.19 -4.09
CA PRO A 28 10.51 7.40 -4.90
C PRO A 28 9.59 8.43 -4.25
N ARG A 29 9.81 9.70 -4.58
CA ARG A 29 8.83 10.77 -4.35
C ARG A 29 7.81 10.74 -5.47
N SER A 30 6.54 10.94 -5.14
CA SER A 30 5.51 11.10 -6.16
C SER A 30 5.35 12.56 -6.58
N THR A 31 4.94 12.78 -7.82
CA THR A 31 4.42 14.07 -8.31
C THR A 31 2.92 14.25 -8.04
N ALA A 32 2.26 13.21 -7.52
CA ALA A 32 0.82 13.20 -7.36
C ALA A 32 0.34 13.95 -6.13
N THR A 33 -0.85 14.54 -6.25
CA THR A 33 -1.68 14.99 -5.14
C THR A 33 -3.02 14.27 -5.18
N LEU A 34 -3.51 13.89 -4.01
CA LEU A 34 -4.75 13.14 -3.85
C LEU A 34 -5.72 13.94 -2.99
N GLN A 35 -7.02 13.85 -3.29
CA GLN A 35 -8.10 14.46 -2.51
C GLN A 35 -9.30 13.51 -2.43
N ILE A 36 -9.96 13.48 -1.28
CA ILE A 36 -11.29 12.88 -1.12
C ILE A 36 -12.31 13.97 -1.44
N LEU A 37 -13.09 13.78 -2.50
CA LEU A 37 -14.16 14.68 -2.91
C LEU A 37 -15.48 14.31 -2.26
N GLU A 38 -15.76 13.01 -2.20
CA GLU A 38 -16.88 12.42 -1.48
C GLU A 38 -16.40 11.19 -0.71
N PRO A 39 -16.91 10.94 0.51
CA PRO A 39 -17.80 11.82 1.27
C PRO A 39 -17.06 13.07 1.81
N LEU A 40 -17.81 14.15 2.06
CA LEU A 40 -17.25 15.33 2.73
C LEU A 40 -16.89 15.01 4.19
N PRO A 41 -15.91 15.69 4.80
CA PRO A 41 -15.57 15.50 6.20
C PRO A 41 -16.77 15.70 7.14
N GLY A 42 -16.95 14.77 8.08
CA GLY A 42 -18.06 14.77 9.04
C GLY A 42 -19.40 14.30 8.46
N SER A 43 -19.46 13.83 7.21
CA SER A 43 -20.72 13.35 6.62
C SER A 43 -21.31 12.20 7.40
N ILE A 44 -22.63 12.22 7.56
CA ILE A 44 -23.43 11.11 8.08
C ILE A 44 -24.02 10.36 6.88
N LEU A 45 -23.72 9.07 6.78
CA LEU A 45 -23.99 8.24 5.62
C LEU A 45 -24.88 7.05 6.02
N ALA A 46 -25.67 6.56 5.07
CA ALA A 46 -26.48 5.35 5.24
C ALA A 46 -26.19 4.37 4.11
N GLY A 47 -26.11 3.08 4.43
CA GLY A 47 -25.79 2.03 3.46
C GLY A 47 -24.31 2.05 3.04
N LYS A 48 -24.06 1.78 1.75
CA LYS A 48 -22.69 1.78 1.20
C LYS A 48 -22.14 3.20 1.13
N VAL A 49 -20.85 3.33 1.42
CA VAL A 49 -20.14 4.61 1.32
C VAL A 49 -19.59 4.75 -0.09
N ARG A 50 -20.13 5.69 -0.86
CA ARG A 50 -19.53 6.12 -2.12
C ARG A 50 -18.31 6.98 -1.84
N VAL A 51 -17.18 6.60 -2.41
CA VAL A 51 -15.91 7.33 -2.32
C VAL A 51 -15.53 7.82 -3.70
N ARG A 52 -15.42 9.15 -3.83
CA ARG A 52 -14.98 9.81 -5.06
C ARG A 52 -13.71 10.59 -4.78
N LEU A 53 -12.71 10.38 -5.61
CA LEU A 53 -11.36 10.91 -5.43
C LEU A 53 -10.98 11.83 -6.59
N ALA A 54 -10.07 12.74 -6.33
CA ALA A 54 -9.32 13.45 -7.36
C ALA A 54 -7.84 13.14 -7.22
N LEU A 55 -7.22 12.77 -8.34
CA LEU A 55 -5.78 12.56 -8.48
C LEU A 55 -5.25 13.55 -9.51
N SER A 56 -4.28 14.38 -9.12
CA SER A 56 -3.55 15.26 -10.04
C SER A 56 -2.08 14.88 -10.05
N GLY A 57 -1.40 14.97 -11.20
CA GLY A 57 0.04 14.69 -11.29
C GLY A 57 0.43 13.22 -11.13
N GLY A 58 -0.54 12.30 -11.10
CA GLY A 58 -0.34 10.86 -11.12
C GLY A 58 -1.29 10.17 -12.09
N ARG A 59 -0.93 8.98 -12.53
CA ARG A 59 -1.72 8.07 -13.36
C ARG A 59 -1.98 6.80 -12.58
N ILE A 60 -3.17 6.27 -12.75
CA ILE A 60 -3.53 4.94 -12.25
C ILE A 60 -3.37 3.98 -13.42
N ILE A 61 -2.52 2.98 -13.27
CA ILE A 61 -2.25 1.99 -14.33
C ILE A 61 -2.52 0.58 -13.79
N GLN A 62 -2.75 -0.39 -14.68
CA GLN A 62 -3.01 -1.78 -14.29
C GLN A 62 -1.74 -2.58 -13.93
N GLU A 63 -0.56 -2.13 -14.38
CA GLU A 63 0.68 -2.88 -14.20
C GLU A 63 1.15 -2.85 -12.75
N THR A 64 1.27 -4.03 -12.13
CA THR A 64 2.01 -4.20 -10.88
C THR A 64 3.47 -4.51 -11.19
N THR A 65 4.40 -3.67 -10.73
CA THR A 65 5.83 -3.80 -11.07
C THR A 65 6.71 -3.10 -10.04
N THR A 66 7.95 -3.58 -9.90
CA THR A 66 8.99 -2.94 -9.08
C THR A 66 9.79 -1.89 -9.86
N ARG A 67 9.47 -1.67 -11.14
CA ARG A 67 9.99 -0.53 -11.91
C ARG A 67 9.10 0.68 -11.62
N LEU A 68 9.51 1.48 -10.65
CA LEU A 68 8.67 2.55 -10.10
C LEU A 68 8.87 3.85 -10.86
N ALA A 69 7.77 4.45 -11.30
CA ALA A 69 7.72 5.82 -11.80
C ALA A 69 7.13 6.75 -10.72
N PRO A 70 7.49 8.04 -10.69
CA PRO A 70 6.99 8.99 -9.70
C PRO A 70 5.50 9.34 -9.89
N ASP A 71 4.97 9.09 -11.08
CA ASP A 71 3.63 9.49 -11.52
C ASP A 71 2.74 8.29 -11.90
N GLU A 72 3.11 7.06 -11.51
CA GLU A 72 2.32 5.85 -11.76
C GLU A 72 2.11 5.06 -10.48
N GLY A 73 0.90 4.53 -10.30
CA GLY A 73 0.55 3.85 -9.08
C GLY A 73 -0.88 3.36 -9.01
N HIS A 74 -1.28 3.04 -7.78
CA HIS A 74 -2.60 2.56 -7.41
C HIS A 74 -3.14 3.37 -6.23
N ILE A 75 -4.43 3.24 -5.95
CA ILE A 75 -5.02 3.83 -4.74
C ILE A 75 -5.43 2.72 -3.78
N HIS A 76 -4.93 2.81 -2.55
CA HIS A 76 -5.42 2.03 -1.43
C HIS A 76 -6.45 2.86 -0.68
N LEU A 77 -7.65 2.33 -0.50
CA LEU A 77 -8.64 2.88 0.40
C LEU A 77 -8.57 2.13 1.72
N LEU A 78 -8.54 2.87 2.82
CA LEU A 78 -8.48 2.34 4.16
C LEU A 78 -9.61 2.89 5.02
N VAL A 79 -10.08 2.07 5.94
CA VAL A 79 -10.97 2.46 7.04
C VAL A 79 -10.27 2.08 8.33
N ASP A 80 -10.07 3.06 9.22
CA ASP A 80 -9.39 2.89 10.51
C ASP A 80 -8.01 2.20 10.37
N GLY A 81 -7.26 2.57 9.33
CA GLY A 81 -5.94 2.03 9.03
C GLY A 81 -5.93 0.65 8.36
N GLN A 82 -7.09 0.03 8.10
CA GLN A 82 -7.20 -1.25 7.40
C GLN A 82 -7.57 -1.04 5.94
N ILE A 83 -6.81 -1.65 5.01
CA ILE A 83 -7.12 -1.61 3.58
C ILE A 83 -8.45 -2.33 3.33
N VAL A 84 -9.42 -1.61 2.78
CA VAL A 84 -10.73 -2.14 2.36
C VAL A 84 -10.85 -2.25 0.84
N SER A 85 -10.01 -1.54 0.08
CA SER A 85 -9.98 -1.61 -1.38
C SER A 85 -8.61 -1.23 -1.94
N MET A 86 -8.21 -1.90 -3.02
CA MET A 86 -7.05 -1.54 -3.86
C MET A 86 -7.59 -1.30 -5.27
N THR A 87 -7.83 -0.03 -5.62
CA THR A 87 -8.59 0.34 -6.83
C THR A 87 -7.71 0.92 -7.93
N TYR A 88 -8.19 0.73 -9.16
CA TYR A 88 -7.65 1.32 -10.37
C TYR A 88 -8.49 2.51 -10.88
N GLY A 89 -9.48 2.94 -10.10
CA GLY A 89 -10.41 4.02 -10.44
C GLY A 89 -10.50 5.07 -9.34
N LEU A 90 -11.20 6.16 -9.66
CA LEU A 90 -11.43 7.30 -8.76
C LEU A 90 -12.83 7.31 -8.14
N ASP A 91 -13.69 6.37 -8.49
CA ASP A 91 -15.05 6.22 -7.96
C ASP A 91 -15.27 4.77 -7.57
N GLN A 92 -15.77 4.54 -6.37
CA GLN A 92 -16.09 3.21 -5.85
C GLN A 92 -17.11 3.30 -4.72
N GLU A 93 -17.80 2.19 -4.46
CA GLU A 93 -18.59 2.00 -3.26
C GLU A 93 -17.92 0.98 -2.35
N VAL A 94 -17.89 1.26 -1.05
CA VAL A 94 -17.37 0.35 -0.04
C VAL A 94 -18.36 0.12 1.09
N GLU A 95 -18.34 -1.09 1.63
CA GLU A 95 -19.08 -1.43 2.84
C GLU A 95 -18.25 -1.02 4.05
N VAL A 96 -18.86 -0.22 4.92
CA VAL A 96 -18.25 0.29 6.15
C VAL A 96 -19.22 -0.05 7.28
N ALA A 97 -18.68 -0.52 8.40
CA ALA A 97 -19.49 -0.80 9.57
C ALA A 97 -20.20 0.47 10.08
N LYS A 98 -21.26 0.29 10.87
CA LYS A 98 -21.92 1.42 11.53
C LYS A 98 -21.00 2.00 12.60
N GLY A 99 -20.95 3.33 12.69
CA GLY A 99 -20.11 4.04 13.65
C GLY A 99 -19.33 5.19 13.05
N ALA A 100 -18.49 5.81 13.87
CA ALA A 100 -17.55 6.84 13.43
C ALA A 100 -16.25 6.18 12.96
N HIS A 101 -15.73 6.63 11.81
CA HIS A 101 -14.58 6.03 11.15
C HIS A 101 -13.62 7.09 10.59
N LEU A 102 -12.35 6.71 10.45
CA LEU A 102 -11.37 7.41 9.63
C LEU A 102 -11.32 6.77 8.25
N LEU A 103 -11.81 7.49 7.24
CA LEU A 103 -11.62 7.14 5.84
C LEU A 103 -10.28 7.70 5.38
N GLN A 104 -9.45 6.85 4.78
CA GLN A 104 -8.16 7.24 4.25
C GLN A 104 -8.02 6.77 2.81
N ALA A 105 -7.45 7.61 1.95
CA ALA A 105 -7.06 7.22 0.61
C ALA A 105 -5.56 7.49 0.45
N GLU A 106 -4.81 6.50 -0.02
CA GLU A 106 -3.39 6.61 -0.25
C GLU A 106 -3.04 6.25 -1.70
N TYR A 107 -2.32 7.14 -2.37
CA TYR A 107 -1.68 6.84 -3.64
C TYR A 107 -0.34 6.16 -3.38
N VAL A 108 -0.21 4.93 -3.86
CA VAL A 108 0.95 4.04 -3.67
C VAL A 108 1.58 3.72 -5.02
N ALA A 109 2.86 3.36 -5.04
CA ALA A 109 3.53 3.05 -6.30
C ALA A 109 3.04 1.73 -6.91
N ASN A 110 3.52 1.40 -8.12
CA ASN A 110 3.11 0.20 -8.86
C ASN A 110 3.40 -1.13 -8.13
N ASP A 111 4.26 -1.14 -7.11
CA ASP A 111 4.50 -2.31 -6.27
C ASP A 111 3.58 -2.38 -5.03
N HIS A 112 2.57 -1.51 -4.96
CA HIS A 112 1.63 -1.33 -3.85
C HIS A 112 2.26 -0.88 -2.53
N PHE A 113 3.52 -0.46 -2.53
CA PHE A 113 4.13 0.15 -1.35
C PHE A 113 4.02 1.69 -1.40
N PRO A 114 3.98 2.37 -0.24
CA PRO A 114 3.90 3.82 -0.19
C PRO A 114 5.04 4.54 -0.92
N PHE A 115 4.77 5.69 -1.53
CA PHE A 115 5.81 6.66 -1.87
C PHE A 115 6.45 7.24 -0.60
N ASN A 116 7.60 7.94 -0.73
CA ASN A 116 8.20 8.69 0.38
C ASN A 116 8.45 10.16 -0.01
N PRO A 117 7.75 11.15 0.59
CA PRO A 117 6.73 10.98 1.62
C PRO A 117 5.47 10.29 1.09
N ARG A 118 4.62 9.77 2.00
CA ARG A 118 3.35 9.14 1.65
C ARG A 118 2.40 10.17 1.04
N VAL A 119 1.69 9.81 -0.02
CA VAL A 119 0.61 10.61 -0.61
C VAL A 119 -0.71 10.08 -0.05
N ILE A 120 -1.07 10.53 1.15
CA ILE A 120 -2.25 10.05 1.89
C ILE A 120 -3.12 11.22 2.34
N VAL A 121 -4.43 11.05 2.23
CA VAL A 121 -5.46 11.97 2.74
C VAL A 121 -6.41 11.24 3.67
N VAL A 122 -6.94 11.97 4.65
CA VAL A 122 -7.80 11.43 5.72
C VAL A 122 -9.05 12.29 5.85
N SER A 123 -10.19 11.65 6.08
CA SER A 123 -11.48 12.29 6.36
C SER A 123 -12.21 11.52 7.45
N THR A 124 -12.94 12.22 8.31
CA THR A 124 -13.83 11.60 9.31
C THR A 124 -15.20 11.40 8.71
N ILE A 125 -15.84 10.25 8.97
CA ILE A 125 -17.21 9.94 8.52
C ILE A 125 -17.99 9.24 9.62
N VAL A 126 -19.32 9.26 9.53
CA VAL A 126 -20.21 8.47 10.39
C VAL A 126 -21.18 7.67 9.51
N VAL A 127 -21.30 6.38 9.79
CA VAL A 127 -22.22 5.47 9.08
C VAL A 127 -23.33 5.01 10.04
N GLN A 128 -24.59 5.10 9.61
CA GLN A 128 -25.80 4.81 10.42
C GLN A 128 -26.45 3.44 10.15
#